data_AF-A0A7Y1MA98-F1
#
_entry.id   AF-A0A7Y1MA98-F1
#
_cell.length_a   1.000
_cell.length_b   1.000
_cell.length_c   1.000
_cell.angle_alpha   90.00
_cell.angle_beta   90.00
_cell.angle_gamma   90.00
#
_symmetry.space_group_name_H-M   'P 1'
#
loop_
_entity.id
_entity.type
_entity.pdbx_description
1 polymer ?
#
loop_
_entity_poly.entity_id
_entity_poly.type
_entity_poly.pdbx_seq_one_letter_code
_entity_poly.pdbx_strand_id
1 'polypeptide(L)'
;MKGLKLEHLLLEPLRDRGVTTEPAMNHAQLCERSLSLAAGLQAQGIRRLAVHLEDAGLLAIALLAAWRAGASVLLPADLQPQTRQRWAAAVDAWLVDASDLDALYQAPLSAAALDLDSCQLSLCTSGSSGEPKRIDKSLRQLANEVEALEALWGADLKGACIIGSVATQHIYGLLFRVLWPLCAGRTFVRKQLAFPEDMQRASREHPQFAWVASPALLKRMGDNLDWPALSQVARVFSSGGALPIDAAGSLYDRLQQWPTEILGSSETGGIAWRQGAQPWQPFADVQLSQDAEGALRIASPYLPAGHIEQTADAARIHADGRFELLGRLDRIVKLEEKRISLPMLEQALIAHEWVADTRLGVVQENRASLGAVVVLSEAGLHALRNQGRRTLTQTLRQHLSQHCEALALPRRWRVLRQLPLNSQGKLPQANIEALLLEPRPKGPEVLAQVETEGEWTLQLSIPPDLAYFSGHFPVTPVLPGVVQVEWAFNLGQQLLDLPTRFAGMEVLKFQQLVRPGDHIELHLRFDRERSKLYFAYRNGVAACSSGRIVLEAAHA
;
A
#
# COMPACT_ATOMS: atom_id res chain seq x y z
N MET A 1 25.46 21.33 6.58
CA MET A 1 25.98 21.69 5.25
C MET A 1 25.01 22.64 4.58
N LYS A 2 25.48 23.55 3.73
CA LYS A 2 24.57 24.40 2.94
C LYS A 2 23.86 23.53 1.88
N GLY A 3 22.54 23.67 1.77
CA GLY A 3 21.77 23.01 0.72
C GLY A 3 22.25 23.45 -0.67
N LEU A 4 22.06 22.58 -1.66
CA LEU A 4 22.21 22.88 -3.08
C LEU A 4 20.82 23.03 -3.68
N LYS A 5 20.70 23.96 -4.63
CA LYS A 5 19.51 24.02 -5.48
C LYS A 5 19.48 22.83 -6.43
N LEU A 6 18.28 22.41 -6.83
CA LEU A 6 18.08 21.23 -7.68
C LEU A 6 18.83 21.37 -9.02
N GLU A 7 18.79 22.57 -9.61
CA GLU A 7 19.49 22.92 -10.84
C GLU A 7 21.02 22.92 -10.73
N HIS A 8 21.56 22.95 -9.51
CA HIS A 8 23.00 23.04 -9.26
C HIS A 8 23.65 21.71 -8.83
N LEU A 9 22.87 20.62 -8.75
CA LEU A 9 23.38 19.31 -8.32
C LEU A 9 24.48 18.71 -9.23
N LEU A 10 24.68 19.22 -10.44
CA LEU A 10 25.73 18.76 -11.36
C LEU A 10 26.85 19.79 -11.59
N LEU A 11 26.83 20.94 -10.90
CA LEU A 11 27.82 22.01 -11.12
C LEU A 11 29.15 21.74 -10.40
N GLU A 12 29.09 21.57 -9.07
CA GLU A 12 30.28 21.45 -8.24
C GLU A 12 30.28 20.11 -7.46
N PRO A 13 31.20 19.19 -7.78
CA PRO A 13 31.29 17.90 -7.08
C PRO A 13 31.79 18.11 -5.65
N LEU A 14 31.08 17.54 -4.66
CA LEU A 14 31.39 17.69 -3.23
C LEU A 14 31.75 16.32 -2.64
N ARG A 15 33.02 16.08 -2.36
CA ARG A 15 33.50 14.75 -1.92
C ARG A 15 33.04 14.38 -0.51
N ASP A 16 32.93 15.36 0.38
CA ASP A 16 32.57 15.14 1.79
C ASP A 16 31.05 15.07 2.01
N ARG A 17 30.25 15.29 0.97
CA ARG A 17 28.78 15.25 1.05
C ARG A 17 28.28 13.87 0.67
N GLY A 18 27.85 13.10 1.67
CA GLY A 18 27.19 11.80 1.46
C GLY A 18 25.84 11.95 0.75
N VAL A 19 25.49 10.94 -0.06
CA VAL A 19 24.21 10.84 -0.79
C VAL A 19 23.47 9.56 -0.38
N THR A 20 24.13 8.40 -0.42
CA THR A 20 23.55 7.13 0.03
C THR A 20 24.40 6.48 1.10
N THR A 21 23.79 5.65 1.94
CA THR A 21 24.47 4.95 3.04
C THR A 21 25.02 3.59 2.63
N GLU A 22 24.18 2.72 2.04
CA GLU A 22 24.59 1.38 1.60
C GLU A 22 23.97 0.96 0.25
N PRO A 23 24.79 0.68 -0.79
CA PRO A 23 26.20 1.05 -0.89
C PRO A 23 26.39 2.57 -0.79
N ALA A 24 27.48 2.99 -0.13
CA ALA A 24 27.78 4.40 0.08
C ALA A 24 28.09 5.10 -1.25
N MET A 25 27.55 6.30 -1.42
CA MET A 25 27.82 7.18 -2.55
C MET A 25 27.91 8.61 -2.06
N ASN A 26 28.91 9.36 -2.50
CA ASN A 26 29.01 10.80 -2.23
C ASN A 26 28.55 11.62 -3.45
N HIS A 27 28.43 12.94 -3.27
CA HIS A 27 27.96 13.85 -4.32
C HIS A 27 28.92 13.88 -5.53
N ALA A 28 30.23 13.79 -5.32
CA ALA A 28 31.19 13.74 -6.42
C ALA A 28 30.98 12.51 -7.34
N GLN A 29 30.76 11.33 -6.74
CA GLN A 29 30.44 10.09 -7.47
C GLN A 29 29.08 10.17 -8.17
N LEU A 30 28.08 10.79 -7.52
CA LEU A 30 26.78 11.05 -8.14
C LEU A 30 26.94 11.92 -9.40
N CYS A 31 27.69 13.03 -9.31
CA CYS A 31 27.92 13.92 -10.46
C CYS A 31 28.65 13.19 -11.58
N GLU A 32 29.76 12.51 -11.29
CA GLU A 32 30.56 11.79 -12.28
C GLU A 32 29.72 10.75 -13.03
N ARG A 33 28.98 9.89 -12.31
CA ARG A 33 28.13 8.87 -12.92
C ARG A 33 26.98 9.48 -13.72
N SER A 34 26.36 10.54 -13.21
CA SER A 34 25.27 11.22 -13.93
C SER A 34 25.77 11.86 -15.23
N LEU A 35 26.93 12.52 -15.21
CA LEU A 35 27.54 13.14 -16.39
C LEU A 35 28.04 12.10 -17.40
N SER A 36 28.54 10.96 -16.92
CA SER A 36 28.93 9.81 -17.75
C SER A 36 27.74 9.16 -18.44
N LEU A 37 26.64 8.96 -17.71
CA LEU A 37 25.40 8.42 -18.26
C LEU A 37 24.76 9.41 -19.25
N ALA A 38 24.78 10.72 -18.95
CA ALA A 38 24.28 11.76 -19.85
C ALA A 38 25.01 11.76 -21.20
N ALA A 39 26.33 11.55 -21.20
CA ALA A 39 27.11 11.40 -22.44
C ALA A 39 26.65 10.18 -23.25
N GLY A 40 26.38 9.06 -22.58
CA GLY A 40 25.79 7.86 -23.18
C GLY A 40 24.46 8.10 -23.86
N LEU A 41 23.54 8.74 -23.16
CA LEU A 41 22.21 9.08 -23.67
C LEU A 41 22.32 9.96 -24.92
N GLN A 42 23.21 10.97 -24.92
CA GLN A 42 23.47 11.81 -26.09
C GLN A 42 24.10 11.04 -27.25
N ALA A 43 25.08 10.18 -26.97
CA ALA A 43 25.76 9.38 -27.99
C ALA A 43 24.80 8.42 -28.71
N GLN A 44 23.82 7.86 -28.00
CA GLN A 44 22.80 6.99 -28.58
C GLN A 44 21.55 7.74 -29.09
N GLY A 45 21.50 9.07 -28.97
CA GLY A 45 20.38 9.88 -29.42
C GLY A 45 19.08 9.65 -28.62
N ILE A 46 19.17 9.17 -27.39
CA ILE A 46 18.01 8.90 -26.51
C ILE A 46 17.47 10.24 -25.98
N ARG A 47 16.19 10.54 -26.24
CA ARG A 47 15.53 11.79 -25.83
C ARG A 47 14.33 11.58 -24.91
N ARG A 48 13.81 10.35 -24.84
CA ARG A 48 12.65 9.97 -24.03
C ARG A 48 12.99 8.69 -23.29
N LEU A 49 13.15 8.78 -21.98
CA LEU A 49 13.65 7.68 -21.16
C LEU A 49 12.57 7.19 -20.19
N ALA A 50 12.22 5.90 -20.25
CA ALA A 50 11.47 5.28 -19.16
C ALA A 50 12.44 4.81 -18.07
N VAL A 51 12.17 5.15 -16.80
CA VAL A 51 13.03 4.76 -15.67
C VAL A 51 12.19 4.11 -14.58
N HIS A 52 12.51 2.86 -14.25
CA HIS A 52 11.87 2.13 -13.15
C HIS A 52 12.93 1.34 -12.38
N LEU A 53 13.67 2.05 -11.52
CA LEU A 53 14.75 1.48 -10.70
C LEU A 53 14.29 1.36 -9.25
N GLU A 54 14.46 0.18 -8.64
CA GLU A 54 14.18 -0.04 -7.21
C GLU A 54 15.18 0.68 -6.29
N ASP A 55 16.36 0.98 -6.83
CA ASP A 55 17.44 1.65 -6.14
C ASP A 55 17.35 3.17 -6.31
N ALA A 56 17.07 3.88 -5.22
CA ALA A 56 16.91 5.34 -5.21
C ALA A 56 18.19 6.09 -5.63
N GLY A 57 19.37 5.53 -5.39
CA GLY A 57 20.65 6.12 -5.82
C GLY A 57 20.86 5.99 -7.33
N LEU A 58 20.52 4.83 -7.92
CA LEU A 58 20.54 4.67 -9.38
C LEU A 58 19.47 5.53 -10.06
N LEU A 59 18.28 5.64 -9.46
CA LEU A 59 17.24 6.54 -9.95
C LEU A 59 17.73 8.00 -9.95
N ALA A 60 18.40 8.45 -8.89
CA ALA A 60 18.99 9.79 -8.84
C ALA A 60 19.98 10.03 -9.98
N ILE A 61 20.86 9.06 -10.25
CA ILE A 61 21.81 9.12 -11.39
C ILE A 61 21.05 9.24 -12.71
N ALA A 62 20.06 8.37 -12.93
CA ALA A 62 19.28 8.35 -14.17
C ALA A 62 18.52 9.66 -14.42
N LEU A 63 17.89 10.24 -13.38
CA LEU A 63 17.17 11.50 -13.48
C LEU A 63 18.10 12.66 -13.85
N LEU A 64 19.19 12.83 -13.10
CA LEU A 64 20.17 13.89 -13.34
C LEU A 64 20.83 13.74 -14.70
N ALA A 65 21.14 12.51 -15.12
CA ALA A 65 21.71 12.22 -16.42
C ALA A 65 20.76 12.57 -17.56
N ALA A 66 19.49 12.17 -17.46
CA ALA A 66 18.47 12.46 -18.47
C ALA A 66 18.26 13.97 -18.63
N TRP A 67 18.08 14.69 -17.52
CA TRP A 67 17.94 16.15 -17.54
C TRP A 67 19.18 16.84 -18.10
N ARG A 68 20.39 16.39 -17.72
CA ARG A 68 21.64 16.91 -18.28
C ARG A 68 21.78 16.64 -19.78
N ALA A 69 21.28 15.50 -20.25
CA ALA A 69 21.29 15.13 -21.66
C ALA A 69 20.22 15.90 -22.48
N GLY A 70 19.26 16.55 -21.83
CA GLY A 70 18.09 17.16 -22.47
C GLY A 70 16.99 16.14 -22.81
N ALA A 71 17.00 14.98 -22.15
CA ALA A 71 15.99 13.95 -22.30
C ALA A 71 14.83 14.13 -21.30
N SER A 72 13.62 13.83 -21.75
CA SER A 72 12.43 13.74 -20.89
C SER A 72 12.37 12.38 -20.21
N VAL A 73 11.91 12.36 -18.96
CA VAL A 73 11.80 11.12 -18.17
C VAL A 73 10.35 10.73 -17.96
N LEU A 74 10.03 9.45 -18.15
CA LEU A 74 8.79 8.81 -17.75
C LEU A 74 9.06 7.85 -16.59
N LEU A 75 8.36 8.03 -15.47
CA LEU A 75 8.34 7.10 -14.34
C LEU A 75 7.05 6.26 -14.40
N PRO A 76 7.09 5.05 -14.99
CA PRO A 76 5.94 4.17 -15.02
C PRO A 76 5.65 3.62 -13.60
N ALA A 77 4.38 3.31 -13.36
CA ALA A 77 3.92 2.78 -12.07
C ALA A 77 4.44 1.37 -11.76
N ASP A 78 4.68 0.58 -12.81
CA ASP A 78 5.17 -0.80 -12.74
C ASP A 78 5.85 -1.20 -14.07
N LEU A 79 6.38 -2.42 -14.10
CA LEU A 79 7.00 -3.05 -15.26
C LEU A 79 6.15 -4.15 -15.91
N GLN A 80 4.84 -4.16 -15.66
CA GLN A 80 3.97 -5.19 -16.25
C GLN A 80 4.00 -5.13 -17.78
N PRO A 81 3.83 -6.26 -18.48
CA PRO A 81 3.86 -6.29 -19.94
C PRO A 81 2.90 -5.29 -20.60
N GLN A 82 1.69 -5.09 -20.05
CA GLN A 82 0.75 -4.10 -20.58
C GLN A 82 1.28 -2.66 -20.42
N THR A 83 1.89 -2.33 -19.27
CA THR A 83 2.49 -1.01 -19.04
C THR A 83 3.65 -0.76 -20.00
N ARG A 84 4.53 -1.75 -20.21
CA ARG A 84 5.64 -1.64 -21.17
C ARG A 84 5.14 -1.47 -22.60
N GLN A 85 4.19 -2.28 -23.03
CA GLN A 85 3.60 -2.19 -24.37
C GLN A 85 2.96 -0.82 -24.61
N ARG A 86 2.25 -0.30 -23.61
CA ARG A 86 1.58 1.00 -23.67
C ARG A 86 2.53 2.16 -23.92
N TRP A 87 3.69 2.15 -23.26
CA TRP A 87 4.67 3.22 -23.37
C TRP A 87 5.76 2.97 -24.40
N ALA A 88 5.76 1.81 -25.07
CA ALA A 88 6.80 1.42 -26.04
C ALA A 88 7.02 2.45 -27.17
N ALA A 89 5.95 3.09 -27.66
CA ALA A 89 6.06 4.13 -28.69
C ALA A 89 6.42 5.53 -28.12
N ALA A 90 6.28 5.70 -26.81
CA ALA A 90 6.47 6.98 -26.12
C ALA A 90 7.90 7.18 -25.59
N VAL A 91 8.71 6.12 -25.54
CA VAL A 91 10.09 6.16 -25.02
C VAL A 91 11.06 5.51 -25.99
N ASP A 92 12.31 5.96 -25.97
CA ASP A 92 13.39 5.45 -26.82
C ASP A 92 14.16 4.33 -26.11
N ALA A 93 14.23 4.36 -24.78
CA ALA A 93 14.94 3.39 -23.96
C ALA A 93 14.29 3.21 -22.58
N TRP A 94 14.62 2.09 -21.93
CA TRP A 94 14.20 1.74 -20.58
C TRP A 94 15.43 1.52 -19.69
N LEU A 95 15.43 2.09 -18.49
CA LEU A 95 16.36 1.73 -17.42
C LEU A 95 15.59 1.07 -16.29
N VAL A 96 15.85 -0.21 -16.06
CA VAL A 96 15.16 -1.01 -15.04
C VAL A 96 16.10 -1.60 -14.00
N ASP A 97 17.37 -1.75 -14.32
CA ASP A 97 18.39 -2.17 -13.36
C ASP A 97 19.76 -1.50 -13.62
N ALA A 98 20.77 -1.89 -12.85
CA ALA A 98 22.11 -1.32 -12.94
C ALA A 98 22.80 -1.62 -14.28
N SER A 99 22.53 -2.77 -14.89
CA SER A 99 23.18 -3.19 -16.13
C SER A 99 22.79 -2.31 -17.32
N ASP A 100 21.56 -1.79 -17.32
CA ASP A 100 21.11 -0.83 -18.32
C ASP A 100 21.91 0.48 -18.26
N LEU A 101 22.25 0.94 -17.05
CA LEU A 101 23.08 2.13 -16.86
C LEU A 101 24.54 1.83 -17.27
N ASP A 102 25.05 0.66 -16.89
CA ASP A 102 26.42 0.25 -17.17
C ASP A 102 26.70 0.19 -18.68
N ALA A 103 25.71 -0.23 -19.48
CA ALA A 103 25.79 -0.26 -20.94
C ALA A 103 25.85 1.14 -21.60
N LEU A 104 25.47 2.19 -20.87
CA LEU A 104 25.38 3.56 -21.38
C LEU A 104 26.51 4.46 -20.89
N TYR A 105 27.31 4.09 -19.90
CA TYR A 105 28.38 4.97 -19.43
C TYR A 105 29.40 5.30 -20.53
N GLN A 106 29.71 6.59 -20.65
CA GLN A 106 30.72 7.13 -21.57
C GLN A 106 31.63 8.11 -20.82
N ALA A 107 32.62 8.70 -21.51
CA ALA A 107 33.40 9.79 -20.94
C ALA A 107 32.46 10.93 -20.46
N PRO A 108 32.57 11.40 -19.20
CA PRO A 108 31.62 12.35 -18.63
C PRO A 108 31.49 13.66 -19.43
N LEU A 109 30.26 14.15 -19.58
CA LEU A 109 30.02 15.51 -20.07
C LEU A 109 30.58 16.55 -19.10
N SER A 110 30.82 17.76 -19.61
CA SER A 110 31.11 18.91 -18.74
C SER A 110 29.93 19.21 -17.82
N ALA A 111 30.25 19.52 -16.56
CA ALA A 111 29.32 20.02 -15.56
C ALA A 111 28.54 21.24 -16.09
N ALA A 112 27.23 21.27 -15.81
CA ALA A 112 26.35 22.36 -16.20
C ALA A 112 25.14 22.41 -15.27
N ALA A 113 24.54 23.59 -15.13
CA ALA A 113 23.28 23.74 -14.43
C ALA A 113 22.17 23.06 -15.23
N LEU A 114 21.20 22.46 -14.53
CA LEU A 114 20.00 21.92 -15.18
C LEU A 114 19.06 23.07 -15.52
N ASP A 115 18.42 22.98 -16.67
CA ASP A 115 17.41 23.95 -17.08
C ASP A 115 16.05 23.59 -16.46
N LEU A 116 15.57 24.44 -15.57
CA LEU A 116 14.33 24.23 -14.82
C LEU A 116 13.08 24.18 -15.71
N ASP A 117 13.09 24.83 -16.88
CA ASP A 117 11.93 24.95 -17.75
C ASP A 117 11.89 23.87 -18.84
N SER A 118 13.05 23.49 -19.37
CA SER A 118 13.12 22.45 -20.42
C SER A 118 13.21 21.03 -19.87
N CYS A 119 13.71 20.83 -18.65
CA CYS A 119 13.74 19.51 -18.02
C CYS A 119 12.33 19.07 -17.59
N GLN A 120 11.91 17.89 -18.03
CA GLN A 120 10.56 17.37 -17.82
C GLN A 120 10.58 15.98 -17.19
N LEU A 121 9.56 15.71 -16.37
CA LEU A 121 9.29 14.44 -15.72
C LEU A 121 7.81 14.11 -15.84
N SER A 122 7.51 12.87 -16.21
CA SER A 122 6.14 12.35 -16.29
C SER A 122 5.95 11.22 -15.29
N LEU A 123 4.91 11.31 -14.47
CA LEU A 123 4.53 10.29 -13.49
C LEU A 123 3.26 9.58 -13.96
N CYS A 124 3.20 8.26 -13.81
CA CYS A 124 2.00 7.47 -14.11
C CYS A 124 1.21 7.17 -12.83
N THR A 125 -0.08 7.47 -12.84
CA THR A 125 -1.02 7.17 -11.73
C THR A 125 -2.09 6.21 -12.19
N SER A 126 -2.59 5.33 -11.32
CA SER A 126 -3.78 4.53 -11.62
C SER A 126 -5.01 5.44 -11.66
N GLY A 127 -5.58 5.66 -12.86
CA GLY A 127 -6.79 6.45 -13.01
C GLY A 127 -8.00 5.76 -12.36
N SER A 128 -8.99 6.55 -11.93
CA SER A 128 -10.27 6.05 -11.40
C SER A 128 -11.09 5.26 -12.43
N SER A 129 -10.78 5.42 -13.73
CA SER A 129 -11.35 4.70 -14.86
C SER A 129 -10.65 3.37 -15.19
N GLY A 130 -9.60 2.99 -14.45
CA GLY A 130 -8.76 1.82 -14.75
C GLY A 130 -7.65 2.08 -15.79
N GLU A 131 -7.68 3.22 -16.48
CA GLU A 131 -6.63 3.65 -17.41
C GLU A 131 -5.58 4.52 -16.69
N PRO A 132 -4.29 4.12 -16.64
CA PRO A 132 -3.23 4.95 -16.10
C PRO A 132 -3.16 6.36 -16.70
N LYS A 133 -3.22 7.40 -15.84
CA LYS A 133 -3.08 8.82 -16.23
C LYS A 133 -1.62 9.25 -16.12
N ARG A 134 -1.09 9.85 -17.19
CA ARG A 134 0.22 10.52 -17.24
C ARG A 134 0.11 11.94 -16.69
N ILE A 135 0.96 12.28 -15.73
CA ILE A 135 1.06 13.60 -15.12
C ILE A 135 2.42 14.20 -15.45
N ASP A 136 2.44 15.29 -16.19
CA ASP A 136 3.68 15.97 -16.59
C ASP A 136 4.03 17.09 -15.60
N LYS A 137 5.32 17.18 -15.25
CA LYS A 137 5.92 18.14 -14.32
C LYS A 137 7.21 18.68 -14.92
N SER A 138 7.39 19.99 -14.89
CA SER A 138 8.70 20.60 -15.13
C SER A 138 9.61 20.46 -13.91
N LEU A 139 10.92 20.56 -14.15
CA LEU A 139 11.89 20.55 -13.06
C LEU A 139 11.71 21.77 -12.14
N ARG A 140 11.24 22.91 -12.66
CA ARG A 140 10.84 24.09 -11.87
C ARG A 140 9.79 23.75 -10.82
N GLN A 141 8.74 23.02 -11.19
CA GLN A 141 7.67 22.63 -10.25
C GLN A 141 8.22 21.77 -9.11
N LEU A 142 9.11 20.82 -9.43
CA LEU A 142 9.76 19.96 -8.44
C LEU A 142 10.74 20.75 -7.55
N ALA A 143 11.51 21.67 -8.13
CA ALA A 143 12.45 22.53 -7.40
C ALA A 143 11.72 23.42 -6.38
N ASN A 144 10.62 24.05 -6.79
CA ASN A 144 9.78 24.86 -5.91
C ASN A 144 9.25 24.05 -4.73
N GLU A 145 8.79 22.82 -4.98
CA GLU A 145 8.28 21.95 -3.92
C GLU A 145 9.40 21.50 -2.97
N VAL A 146 10.58 21.13 -3.48
CA VAL A 146 11.75 20.80 -2.65
C VAL A 146 12.19 21.97 -1.76
N GLU A 147 12.20 23.19 -2.28
CA GLU A 147 12.51 24.39 -1.49
C GLU A 147 11.48 24.61 -0.37
N ALA A 148 10.18 24.41 -0.66
CA ALA A 148 9.12 24.51 0.34
C ALA A 148 9.21 23.43 1.43
N LEU A 149 9.53 22.19 1.07
CA LEU A 149 9.76 21.10 2.02
C LEU A 149 10.94 21.42 2.96
N GLU A 150 12.04 21.95 2.42
CA GLU A 150 13.18 22.37 3.22
C GLU A 150 12.85 23.54 4.15
N ALA A 151 12.05 24.50 3.69
CA ALA A 151 11.60 25.62 4.52
C ALA A 151 10.71 25.16 5.69
N LEU A 152 9.82 24.18 5.45
CA LEU A 152 8.91 23.66 6.48
C LEU A 152 9.63 22.81 7.53
N TRP A 153 10.52 21.91 7.09
CA TRP A 153 10.99 20.80 7.94
C TRP A 153 12.50 20.57 7.92
N GLY A 154 13.25 21.35 7.14
CA GLY A 154 14.70 21.16 7.01
C GLY A 154 15.46 21.34 8.33
N ALA A 155 15.02 22.30 9.15
CA ALA A 155 15.59 22.58 10.46
C ALA A 155 15.40 21.40 11.45
N ASP A 156 14.26 20.71 11.36
CA ASP A 156 13.93 19.58 12.24
C ASP A 156 14.74 18.34 11.87
N LEU A 157 15.01 18.14 10.57
CA LEU A 157 15.73 16.98 10.06
C LEU A 157 17.24 17.07 10.22
N LYS A 158 17.83 18.28 10.22
CA LYS A 158 19.29 18.46 10.27
C LYS A 158 20.01 17.54 9.27
N GLY A 159 20.91 16.67 9.74
CA GLY A 159 21.65 15.68 8.94
C GLY A 159 21.07 14.25 9.00
N ALA A 160 19.81 14.10 9.41
CA ALA A 160 19.16 12.79 9.54
C ALA A 160 19.21 11.99 8.22
N CYS A 161 19.50 10.69 8.32
CA CYS A 161 19.37 9.77 7.20
C CYS A 161 17.88 9.55 6.87
N ILE A 162 17.52 9.63 5.59
CA ILE A 162 16.15 9.36 5.15
C ILE A 162 15.95 7.87 4.89
N ILE A 163 14.98 7.28 5.58
CA ILE A 163 14.59 5.88 5.47
C ILE A 163 13.12 5.83 5.04
N GLY A 164 12.81 5.06 3.98
CA GLY A 164 11.47 5.12 3.39
C GLY A 164 10.89 3.78 2.98
N SER A 165 9.58 3.64 3.17
CA SER A 165 8.78 2.48 2.76
C SER A 165 8.02 2.68 1.46
N VAL A 166 8.12 3.86 0.87
CA VAL A 166 7.37 4.27 -0.32
C VAL A 166 8.25 4.21 -1.57
N ALA A 167 7.66 3.78 -2.69
CA ALA A 167 8.38 3.66 -3.96
C ALA A 167 8.74 5.06 -4.51
N THR A 168 9.92 5.18 -5.12
CA THR A 168 10.44 6.44 -5.66
C THR A 168 9.83 6.84 -7.00
N GLN A 169 9.02 5.97 -7.60
CA GLN A 169 8.20 6.25 -8.78
C GLN A 169 6.92 7.03 -8.45
N HIS A 170 6.60 7.18 -7.16
CA HIS A 170 5.50 8.04 -6.69
C HIS A 170 6.02 9.41 -6.33
N ILE A 171 5.23 10.47 -6.58
CA ILE A 171 5.62 11.86 -6.28
C ILE A 171 6.11 12.03 -4.84
N TYR A 172 5.43 11.42 -3.86
CA TYR A 172 5.81 11.46 -2.45
C TYR A 172 7.17 10.80 -2.21
N GLY A 173 7.38 9.58 -2.72
CA GLY A 173 8.65 8.89 -2.56
C GLY A 173 9.79 9.57 -3.31
N LEU A 174 9.53 10.07 -4.53
CA LEU A 174 10.50 10.82 -5.33
C LEU A 174 11.00 12.06 -4.58
N LEU A 175 10.08 12.89 -4.08
CA LEU A 175 10.43 14.11 -3.38
C LEU A 175 11.12 13.81 -2.07
N PHE A 176 10.50 13.00 -1.20
CA PHE A 176 10.96 12.84 0.17
C PHE A 176 12.16 11.90 0.32
N ARG A 177 12.32 10.90 -0.56
CA ARG A 177 13.47 9.96 -0.50
C ARG A 177 14.63 10.34 -1.41
N VAL A 178 14.40 11.15 -2.45
CA VAL A 178 15.43 11.42 -3.47
C VAL A 178 15.71 12.91 -3.59
N LEU A 179 14.80 13.69 -4.18
CA LEU A 179 15.11 15.06 -4.59
C LEU A 179 15.37 15.99 -3.40
N TRP A 180 14.53 15.92 -2.37
CA TRP A 180 14.69 16.74 -1.18
C TRP A 180 15.97 16.42 -0.39
N PRO A 181 16.27 15.17 -0.01
CA PRO A 181 17.52 14.87 0.69
C PRO A 181 18.76 15.17 -0.16
N LEU A 182 18.71 14.95 -1.48
CA LEU A 182 19.79 15.35 -2.39
C LEU A 182 20.09 16.84 -2.31
N CYS A 183 19.05 17.69 -2.38
CA CYS A 183 19.22 19.15 -2.30
C CYS A 183 19.65 19.60 -0.91
N ALA A 184 19.10 19.01 0.15
CA ALA A 184 19.44 19.37 1.52
C ALA A 184 20.81 18.84 2.00
N GLY A 185 21.39 17.85 1.32
CA GLY A 185 22.66 17.23 1.68
C GLY A 185 22.51 16.21 2.80
N ARG A 186 21.37 15.50 2.80
CA ARG A 186 21.08 14.38 3.68
C ARG A 186 21.32 13.08 2.94
N THR A 187 21.81 12.07 3.64
CA THR A 187 21.92 10.73 3.09
C THR A 187 20.56 10.03 3.08
N PHE A 188 20.38 9.07 2.18
CA PHE A 188 19.17 8.24 2.16
C PHE A 188 19.47 6.77 1.89
N VAL A 189 18.61 5.90 2.41
CA VAL A 189 18.63 4.46 2.14
C VAL A 189 18.12 4.18 0.73
N ARG A 190 18.90 3.40 -0.02
CA ARG A 190 18.67 3.16 -1.46
C ARG A 190 17.42 2.34 -1.72
N LYS A 191 17.24 1.25 -0.97
CA LYS A 191 16.09 0.34 -1.14
C LYS A 191 14.85 0.87 -0.44
N GLN A 192 13.69 0.57 -1.03
CA GLN A 192 12.40 0.71 -0.37
C GLN A 192 12.26 -0.38 0.69
N LEU A 193 11.90 0.00 1.93
CA LEU A 193 11.74 -0.95 3.03
C LEU A 193 10.25 -1.14 3.35
N ALA A 194 9.65 -2.19 2.80
CA ALA A 194 8.21 -2.43 2.86
C ALA A 194 7.71 -3.04 4.19
N PHE A 195 8.62 -3.44 5.08
CA PHE A 195 8.32 -4.10 6.34
C PHE A 195 8.84 -3.29 7.54
N PRO A 196 8.08 -3.23 8.66
CA PRO A 196 8.51 -2.56 9.88
C PRO A 196 9.88 -3.02 10.41
N GLU A 197 10.17 -4.32 10.33
CA GLU A 197 11.40 -4.93 10.82
C GLU A 197 12.63 -4.47 10.02
N ASP A 198 12.47 -4.30 8.70
CA ASP A 198 13.51 -3.77 7.83
C ASP A 198 13.76 -2.29 8.10
N MET A 199 12.69 -1.50 8.28
CA MET A 199 12.80 -0.09 8.67
C MET A 199 13.52 0.07 10.01
N GLN A 200 13.22 -0.78 11.00
CA GLN A 200 13.94 -0.80 12.27
C GLN A 200 15.41 -1.13 12.09
N ARG A 201 15.74 -2.17 11.31
CA ARG A 201 17.14 -2.57 11.08
C ARG A 201 17.95 -1.39 10.53
N ALA A 202 17.47 -0.75 9.46
CA ALA A 202 18.13 0.41 8.88
C ALA A 202 18.18 1.61 9.83
N SER A 203 17.13 1.82 10.63
CA SER A 203 17.09 2.92 11.60
C SER A 203 18.20 2.81 12.65
N ARG A 204 18.51 1.58 13.09
CA ARG A 204 19.54 1.31 14.10
C ARG A 204 20.97 1.54 13.61
N GLU A 205 21.17 1.62 12.31
CA GLU A 205 22.48 1.90 11.69
C GLU A 205 22.80 3.41 11.66
N HIS A 206 21.84 4.25 12.07
CA HIS A 206 21.96 5.70 11.98
C HIS A 206 21.71 6.38 13.32
N PRO A 207 22.58 7.31 13.76
CA PRO A 207 22.40 8.01 15.03
C PRO A 207 21.20 8.96 15.02
N GLN A 208 20.82 9.45 13.83
CA GLN A 208 19.64 10.26 13.60
C GLN A 208 19.06 9.90 12.23
N PHE A 209 17.75 9.69 12.16
CA PHE A 209 17.05 9.32 10.93
C PHE A 209 15.64 9.90 10.89
N ALA A 210 15.04 9.92 9.71
CA ALA A 210 13.65 10.27 9.52
C ALA A 210 12.94 9.24 8.65
N TRP A 211 11.65 9.04 8.92
CA TRP A 211 10.83 8.04 8.24
C TRP A 211 9.95 8.69 7.18
N VAL A 212 9.96 8.12 5.99
CA VAL A 212 9.06 8.46 4.88
C VAL A 212 8.19 7.22 4.60
N ALA A 213 7.06 7.14 5.30
CA ALA A 213 6.26 5.92 5.38
C ALA A 213 4.85 6.09 4.78
N SER A 214 4.25 4.96 4.40
CA SER A 214 2.82 4.91 4.07
C SER A 214 1.97 4.67 5.34
N PRO A 215 0.70 5.12 5.38
CA PRO A 215 -0.19 4.82 6.49
C PRO A 215 -0.33 3.32 6.78
N ALA A 216 -0.30 2.49 5.72
CA ALA A 216 -0.41 1.04 5.82
C ALA A 216 0.77 0.40 6.56
N LEU A 217 2.00 0.89 6.32
CA LEU A 217 3.17 0.44 7.06
C LEU A 217 3.10 0.89 8.52
N LEU A 218 2.79 2.17 8.76
CA LEU A 218 2.70 2.73 10.11
C LEU A 218 1.66 2.01 10.98
N LYS A 219 0.50 1.64 10.42
CA LYS A 219 -0.53 0.82 11.10
C LYS A 219 -0.01 -0.56 11.56
N ARG A 220 0.98 -1.11 10.86
CA ARG A 220 1.56 -2.44 11.14
C ARG A 220 2.71 -2.40 12.13
N MET A 221 3.20 -1.22 12.52
CA MET A 221 4.26 -1.10 13.53
C MET A 221 3.69 -1.41 14.92
N GLY A 222 3.97 -2.62 15.42
CA GLY A 222 3.45 -3.14 16.68
C GLY A 222 4.46 -3.19 17.82
N ASP A 223 4.10 -3.88 18.91
CA ASP A 223 4.94 -4.06 20.10
C ASP A 223 6.20 -4.91 19.87
N ASN A 224 6.31 -5.57 18.71
CA ASN A 224 7.45 -6.40 18.35
C ASN A 224 8.71 -5.60 17.96
N LEU A 225 8.62 -4.26 17.86
CA LEU A 225 9.73 -3.38 17.53
C LEU A 225 10.48 -2.89 18.78
N ASP A 226 11.77 -2.62 18.62
CA ASP A 226 12.66 -2.01 19.60
C ASP A 226 12.45 -0.49 19.65
N TRP A 227 11.32 -0.08 20.22
CA TRP A 227 10.93 1.33 20.36
C TRP A 227 11.98 2.21 21.06
N PRO A 228 12.68 1.75 22.12
CA PRO A 228 13.80 2.49 22.69
C PRO A 228 14.87 2.86 21.65
N ALA A 229 15.26 1.92 20.79
CA ALA A 229 16.22 2.19 19.71
C ALA A 229 15.66 3.13 18.63
N LEU A 230 14.35 3.13 18.41
CA LEU A 230 13.67 3.95 17.39
C LEU A 230 13.33 5.37 17.87
N SER A 231 13.46 5.65 19.17
CA SER A 231 13.14 6.96 19.78
C SER A 231 13.95 8.14 19.22
N GLN A 232 15.09 7.87 18.57
CA GLN A 232 15.95 8.89 17.94
C GLN A 232 15.44 9.42 16.59
N VAL A 233 14.24 8.97 16.17
CA VAL A 233 13.62 9.45 14.93
C VAL A 233 13.38 10.97 14.99
N ALA A 234 13.96 11.69 14.04
CA ALA A 234 13.84 13.14 13.95
C ALA A 234 12.44 13.57 13.52
N ARG A 235 11.84 12.82 12.59
CA ARG A 235 10.48 13.03 12.11
C ARG A 235 9.90 11.79 11.45
N VAL A 236 8.60 11.58 11.62
CA VAL A 236 7.82 10.59 10.86
C VAL A 236 6.91 11.31 9.87
N PHE A 237 7.07 11.06 8.58
CA PHE A 237 6.19 11.56 7.52
C PHE A 237 5.26 10.45 7.02
N SER A 238 3.99 10.80 6.79
CA SER A 238 2.98 9.89 6.25
C SER A 238 2.21 10.53 5.11
N SER A 239 2.08 9.84 3.96
CA SER A 239 1.26 10.31 2.85
C SER A 239 0.75 9.15 1.99
N GLY A 240 -0.16 9.46 1.05
CA GLY A 240 -0.81 8.50 0.16
C GLY A 240 -2.19 8.00 0.62
N GLY A 241 -2.57 8.31 1.86
CA GLY A 241 -3.88 8.04 2.45
C GLY A 241 -3.99 8.66 3.85
N ALA A 242 -5.18 8.61 4.45
CA ALA A 242 -5.36 9.03 5.84
C ALA A 242 -4.74 8.01 6.81
N LEU A 243 -3.98 8.48 7.79
CA LEU A 243 -3.52 7.65 8.90
C LEU A 243 -4.64 7.57 9.95
N PRO A 244 -5.11 6.37 10.33
CA PRO A 244 -6.10 6.24 11.40
C PRO A 244 -5.60 6.88 12.69
N ILE A 245 -6.48 7.58 13.40
CA ILE A 245 -6.09 8.36 14.59
C ILE A 245 -5.50 7.47 15.69
N ASP A 246 -6.01 6.24 15.85
CA ASP A 246 -5.49 5.28 16.83
C ASP A 246 -4.06 4.84 16.49
N ALA A 247 -3.75 4.66 15.20
CA ALA A 247 -2.40 4.33 14.75
C ALA A 247 -1.44 5.51 14.95
N ALA A 248 -1.89 6.73 14.66
CA ALA A 248 -1.14 7.95 14.95
C ALA A 248 -0.89 8.14 16.45
N GLY A 249 -1.89 7.83 17.30
CA GLY A 249 -1.80 7.90 18.76
C GLY A 249 -0.83 6.87 19.33
N SER A 250 -0.87 5.63 18.86
CA SER A 250 0.11 4.59 19.23
C SER A 250 1.55 5.02 18.91
N LEU A 251 1.77 5.66 17.76
CA LEU A 251 3.09 6.20 17.41
C LEU A 251 3.49 7.38 18.31
N TYR A 252 2.55 8.25 18.67
CA TYR A 252 2.80 9.33 19.63
C TYR A 252 3.23 8.77 20.99
N ASP A 253 2.53 7.77 21.52
CA ASP A 253 2.88 7.16 22.81
C ASP A 253 4.29 6.56 22.81
N ARG A 254 4.71 6.00 21.67
CA ARG A 254 6.00 5.29 21.53
C ARG A 254 7.17 6.21 21.19
N LEU A 255 6.94 7.22 20.36
CA LEU A 255 7.97 8.11 19.80
C LEU A 255 7.93 9.52 20.37
N GLN A 256 6.92 9.84 21.19
CA GLN A 256 6.66 11.15 21.77
C GLN A 256 6.54 12.26 20.71
N GLN A 257 6.08 11.90 19.51
CA GLN A 257 5.82 12.82 18.41
C GLN A 257 4.68 12.30 17.53
N TRP A 258 3.85 13.22 17.05
CA TRP A 258 2.81 12.89 16.08
C TRP A 258 3.43 12.75 14.68
N PRO A 259 3.05 11.70 13.92
CA PRO A 259 3.37 11.63 12.50
C PRO A 259 2.86 12.90 11.79
N THR A 260 3.71 13.46 10.94
CA THR A 260 3.35 14.56 10.03
C THR A 260 2.66 13.95 8.82
N GLU A 261 1.35 14.07 8.75
CA GLU A 261 0.57 13.65 7.58
C GLU A 261 0.64 14.74 6.50
N ILE A 262 0.86 14.35 5.25
CA ILE A 262 0.89 15.26 4.08
C ILE A 262 -0.24 14.91 3.14
N LEU A 263 -1.09 15.90 2.84
CA LEU A 263 -2.12 15.83 1.81
C LEU A 263 -1.53 16.32 0.49
N GLY A 264 -1.80 15.58 -0.58
CA GLY A 264 -1.34 15.91 -1.91
C GLY A 264 -1.69 14.84 -2.93
N SER A 265 -1.42 15.13 -4.20
CA SER A 265 -1.56 14.20 -5.32
C SER A 265 -0.37 14.33 -6.28
N SER A 266 -0.28 13.44 -7.28
CA SER A 266 0.72 13.57 -8.34
C SER A 266 0.54 14.86 -9.15
N GLU A 267 -0.71 15.30 -9.33
CA GLU A 267 -1.05 16.58 -9.98
C GLU A 267 -0.57 17.77 -9.16
N THR A 268 -0.87 17.77 -7.87
CA THR A 268 -0.74 18.97 -7.03
C THR A 268 0.60 19.10 -6.29
N GLY A 269 1.31 18.00 -6.07
CA GLY A 269 2.35 17.94 -5.05
C GLY A 269 1.73 17.93 -3.64
N GLY A 270 2.54 18.17 -2.62
CA GLY A 270 2.07 18.43 -1.25
C GLY A 270 1.37 19.78 -1.16
N ILE A 271 0.14 19.79 -0.63
CA ILE A 271 -0.68 21.00 -0.53
C ILE A 271 -0.95 21.43 0.90
N ALA A 272 -0.97 20.47 1.82
CA ALA A 272 -1.27 20.71 3.22
C ALA A 272 -0.66 19.61 4.08
N TRP A 273 -0.53 19.88 5.38
CA TRP A 273 -0.10 18.91 6.36
C TRP A 273 -0.88 19.02 7.66
N ARG A 274 -0.82 17.98 8.50
CA ARG A 274 -1.36 18.01 9.85
C ARG A 274 -0.59 17.07 10.77
N GLN A 275 -0.88 17.16 12.06
CA GLN A 275 -0.45 16.21 13.08
C GLN A 275 -1.64 15.84 13.97
N GLY A 276 -1.88 14.54 14.14
CA GLY A 276 -3.01 14.02 14.91
C GLY A 276 -4.37 14.49 14.37
N ALA A 277 -5.28 14.86 15.28
CA ALA A 277 -6.64 15.30 14.93
C ALA A 277 -6.74 16.79 14.56
N GLN A 278 -5.63 17.50 14.37
CA GLN A 278 -5.65 18.92 14.02
C GLN A 278 -6.21 19.14 12.61
N PRO A 279 -6.86 20.28 12.34
CA PRO A 279 -7.22 20.69 10.98
C PRO A 279 -5.99 20.73 10.07
N TRP A 280 -6.21 20.49 8.77
CA TRP A 280 -5.16 20.58 7.76
C TRP A 280 -4.66 22.00 7.61
N GLN A 281 -3.35 22.17 7.63
CA GLN A 281 -2.66 23.43 7.42
C GLN A 281 -2.10 23.46 5.99
N PRO A 282 -2.51 24.41 5.14
CA PRO A 282 -1.93 24.59 3.82
C PRO A 282 -0.42 24.86 3.89
N PHE A 283 0.32 24.45 2.86
CA PHE A 283 1.70 24.89 2.69
C PHE A 283 1.70 26.41 2.46
N ALA A 284 2.78 27.09 2.86
CA ALA A 284 2.84 28.56 2.84
C ALA A 284 2.56 29.15 1.44
N ASP A 285 3.03 28.47 0.39
CA ASP A 285 2.90 28.93 -0.99
C ASP A 285 1.66 28.35 -1.71
N VAL A 286 0.77 27.67 -0.99
CA VAL A 286 -0.41 27.02 -1.55
C VAL A 286 -1.66 27.82 -1.20
N GLN A 287 -2.36 28.28 -2.24
CA GLN A 287 -3.62 28.98 -2.11
C GLN A 287 -4.78 28.00 -2.34
N LEU A 288 -5.66 27.91 -1.35
CA LEU A 288 -6.86 27.08 -1.41
C LEU A 288 -8.10 27.95 -1.58
N SER A 289 -8.99 27.51 -2.48
CA SER A 289 -10.35 28.00 -2.61
C SER A 289 -11.29 26.81 -2.82
N GLN A 290 -12.59 27.05 -2.96
CA GLN A 290 -13.58 25.98 -3.21
C GLN A 290 -14.43 26.30 -4.44
N ASP A 291 -14.91 25.26 -5.13
CA ASP A 291 -15.98 25.38 -6.11
C ASP A 291 -17.37 25.47 -5.45
N ALA A 292 -18.43 25.50 -6.27
CA ALA A 292 -19.80 25.62 -5.80
C ALA A 292 -20.27 24.36 -5.02
N GLU A 293 -19.62 23.23 -5.24
CA GLU A 293 -19.88 21.94 -4.61
C GLU A 293 -19.03 21.71 -3.34
N GLY A 294 -18.15 22.64 -3.01
CA GLY A 294 -17.27 22.58 -1.83
C GLY A 294 -15.99 21.78 -2.05
N ALA A 295 -15.64 21.40 -3.28
CA ALA A 295 -14.35 20.77 -3.59
C ALA A 295 -13.22 21.80 -3.69
N LEU A 296 -12.02 21.40 -3.28
CA LEU A 296 -10.84 22.26 -3.27
C LEU A 296 -10.39 22.63 -4.69
N ARG A 297 -10.07 23.91 -4.85
CA ARG A 297 -9.34 24.51 -5.97
C ARG A 297 -7.99 25.00 -5.47
N ILE A 298 -6.93 24.56 -6.13
CA ILE A 298 -5.56 24.73 -5.65
C ILE A 298 -4.78 25.54 -6.66
N ALA A 299 -4.19 26.65 -6.21
CA ALA A 299 -3.15 27.36 -6.94
C ALA A 299 -1.84 27.27 -6.15
N SER A 300 -0.76 26.85 -6.80
CA SER A 300 0.55 26.75 -6.16
C SER A 300 1.69 26.86 -7.18
N PRO A 301 2.92 27.18 -6.74
CA PRO A 301 4.12 27.12 -7.57
C PRO A 301 4.51 25.71 -8.04
N TYR A 302 3.82 24.67 -7.55
CA TYR A 302 4.02 23.27 -7.92
C TYR A 302 3.16 22.87 -9.13
N LEU A 303 2.29 23.77 -9.58
CA LEU A 303 1.44 23.66 -10.76
C LEU A 303 2.02 24.51 -11.92
N PRO A 304 1.57 24.29 -13.16
CA PRO A 304 1.89 25.20 -14.26
C PRO A 304 1.48 26.63 -13.93
N ALA A 305 2.26 27.62 -14.38
CA ALA A 305 1.99 29.02 -14.08
C ALA A 305 0.57 29.44 -14.53
N GLY A 306 -0.20 30.04 -13.63
CA GLY A 306 -1.59 30.46 -13.88
C GLY A 306 -2.62 29.33 -13.87
N HIS A 307 -2.21 28.07 -13.67
CA HIS A 307 -3.13 26.93 -13.56
C HIS A 307 -3.72 26.84 -12.15
N ILE A 308 -5.03 26.55 -12.10
CA ILE A 308 -5.73 26.22 -10.86
C ILE A 308 -6.19 24.76 -10.99
N GLU A 309 -5.65 23.89 -10.15
CA GLU A 309 -6.04 22.49 -10.15
C GLU A 309 -7.38 22.32 -9.41
N GLN A 310 -8.37 21.81 -10.13
CA GLN A 310 -9.66 21.42 -9.56
C GLN A 310 -9.55 20.00 -9.04
N THR A 311 -9.81 19.80 -7.75
CA THR A 311 -9.85 18.44 -7.17
C THR A 311 -11.29 17.96 -7.01
N ALA A 312 -11.43 16.71 -6.56
CA ALA A 312 -12.67 16.19 -6.04
C ALA A 312 -12.68 16.18 -4.50
N ASP A 313 -11.69 16.77 -3.83
CA ASP A 313 -11.57 16.71 -2.38
C ASP A 313 -12.48 17.77 -1.74
N ALA A 314 -13.60 17.34 -1.17
CA ALA A 314 -14.51 18.20 -0.43
C ALA A 314 -13.85 18.66 0.87
N ALA A 315 -13.98 19.94 1.20
CA ALA A 315 -13.39 20.50 2.39
C ALA A 315 -14.34 21.48 3.10
N ARG A 316 -14.02 21.80 4.34
CA ARG A 316 -14.56 22.97 5.05
C ARG A 316 -13.39 23.85 5.45
N ILE A 317 -13.23 24.99 4.79
CA ILE A 317 -12.17 25.96 5.09
C ILE A 317 -12.61 26.86 6.25
N HIS A 318 -11.77 26.97 7.27
CA HIS A 318 -11.97 27.85 8.42
C HIS A 318 -11.45 29.26 8.13
N ALA A 319 -11.85 30.23 8.96
CA ALA A 319 -11.46 31.64 8.79
C ALA A 319 -9.94 31.88 8.88
N ASP A 320 -9.20 30.99 9.55
CA ASP A 320 -7.73 31.04 9.67
C ASP A 320 -6.99 30.36 8.50
N GLY A 321 -7.72 29.88 7.49
CA GLY A 321 -7.17 29.21 6.30
C GLY A 321 -6.88 27.72 6.49
N ARG A 322 -6.97 27.18 7.72
CA ARG A 322 -6.94 25.72 7.94
C ARG A 322 -8.25 25.09 7.48
N PHE A 323 -8.28 23.77 7.31
CA PHE A 323 -9.50 23.10 6.84
C PHE A 323 -9.71 21.68 7.35
N GLU A 324 -10.97 21.26 7.37
CA GLU A 324 -11.37 19.87 7.54
C GLU A 324 -11.55 19.22 6.15
N LEU A 325 -10.99 18.02 5.95
CA LEU A 325 -11.24 17.24 4.75
C LEU A 325 -12.50 16.39 4.94
N LEU A 326 -13.48 16.55 4.05
CA LEU A 326 -14.79 15.89 4.10
C LEU A 326 -14.88 14.64 3.22
N GLY A 327 -13.78 14.27 2.56
CA GLY A 327 -13.70 13.15 1.62
C GLY A 327 -13.85 13.57 0.16
N ARG A 328 -13.88 12.61 -0.76
CA ARG A 328 -13.91 12.89 -2.20
C ARG A 328 -15.33 12.88 -2.79
N LEU A 329 -15.67 13.92 -3.55
CA LEU A 329 -16.90 14.08 -4.31
C LEU A 329 -17.02 13.10 -5.50
N ASP A 330 -15.91 12.64 -6.08
CA ASP A 330 -15.95 11.67 -7.19
C ASP A 330 -16.17 10.23 -6.74
N ARG A 331 -16.05 9.94 -5.43
CA ARG A 331 -16.57 8.72 -4.79
C ARG A 331 -18.04 8.85 -4.39
N ILE A 332 -18.76 9.81 -4.99
CA ILE A 332 -20.21 9.87 -4.96
C ILE A 332 -20.75 9.03 -6.11
N VAL A 333 -21.54 8.03 -5.78
CA VAL A 333 -22.20 7.19 -6.78
C VAL A 333 -23.65 7.61 -6.94
N LYS A 334 -24.20 7.47 -8.15
CA LYS A 334 -25.62 7.71 -8.42
C LYS A 334 -26.39 6.39 -8.34
N LEU A 335 -27.33 6.26 -7.42
CA LEU A 335 -28.28 5.14 -7.35
C LEU A 335 -29.70 5.70 -7.45
N GLU A 336 -30.46 5.25 -8.46
CA GLU A 336 -31.85 5.66 -8.70
C GLU A 336 -32.03 7.19 -8.53
N GLU A 337 -31.20 7.95 -9.27
CA GLU A 337 -31.15 9.43 -9.31
C GLU A 337 -30.57 10.14 -8.06
N LYS A 338 -30.25 9.41 -7.00
CA LYS A 338 -29.68 9.97 -5.76
C LYS A 338 -28.16 9.83 -5.69
N ARG A 339 -27.51 10.91 -5.26
CA ARG A 339 -26.06 11.01 -5.04
C ARG A 339 -25.71 10.48 -3.65
N ILE A 340 -24.91 9.42 -3.58
CA ILE A 340 -24.49 8.79 -2.33
C ILE A 340 -22.97 8.87 -2.18
N SER A 341 -22.52 9.54 -1.13
CA SER A 341 -21.11 9.56 -0.74
C SER A 341 -20.71 8.21 -0.13
N LEU A 342 -19.92 7.42 -0.86
CA LEU A 342 -19.37 6.17 -0.32
C LEU A 342 -18.48 6.41 0.91
N PRO A 343 -17.56 7.42 0.93
CA PRO A 343 -16.73 7.69 2.10
C PRO A 343 -17.52 7.97 3.38
N MET A 344 -18.64 8.71 3.29
CA MET A 344 -19.49 9.01 4.45
C MET A 344 -20.07 7.72 5.06
N LEU A 345 -20.55 6.80 4.22
CA LEU A 345 -21.10 5.53 4.66
C LEU A 345 -20.01 4.57 5.18
N GLU A 346 -18.82 4.60 4.60
CA GLU A 346 -17.65 3.88 5.12
C GLU A 346 -17.32 4.35 6.54
N GLN A 347 -17.27 5.68 6.76
CA GLN A 347 -17.01 6.26 8.07
C GLN A 347 -18.10 5.92 9.08
N ALA A 348 -19.38 5.96 8.68
CA ALA A 348 -20.49 5.56 9.53
C ALA A 348 -20.39 4.09 9.95
N LEU A 349 -19.99 3.18 9.03
CA LEU A 349 -19.74 1.78 9.37
C LEU A 349 -18.57 1.60 10.32
N ILE A 350 -17.44 2.29 10.09
CA ILE A 350 -16.23 2.24 10.94
C ILE A 350 -16.53 2.73 12.36
N ALA A 351 -17.50 3.63 12.55
CA ALA A 351 -17.92 4.08 13.86
C ALA A 351 -18.66 3.01 14.69
N HIS A 352 -19.07 1.89 14.10
CA HIS A 352 -19.69 0.77 14.83
C HIS A 352 -18.60 -0.13 15.44
N GLU A 353 -18.73 -0.50 16.72
CA GLU A 353 -17.75 -1.31 17.46
C GLU A 353 -17.39 -2.67 16.82
N TRP A 354 -18.18 -3.15 15.86
CA TRP A 354 -17.98 -4.43 15.16
C TRP A 354 -17.11 -4.33 13.91
N VAL A 355 -16.80 -3.11 13.45
CA VAL A 355 -16.10 -2.86 12.19
C VAL A 355 -14.73 -2.27 12.50
N ALA A 356 -13.67 -2.95 12.05
CA ALA A 356 -12.30 -2.43 12.13
C ALA A 356 -11.90 -1.65 10.87
N ASP A 357 -12.44 -2.03 9.71
CA ASP A 357 -12.20 -1.35 8.43
C ASP A 357 -13.30 -1.68 7.43
N THR A 358 -13.55 -0.82 6.46
CA THR A 358 -14.56 -1.09 5.42
C THR A 358 -14.34 -0.31 4.14
N ARG A 359 -14.80 -0.88 3.03
CA ARG A 359 -14.89 -0.21 1.74
C ARG A 359 -16.21 -0.54 1.06
N LEU A 360 -16.84 0.48 0.47
CA LEU A 360 -18.08 0.36 -0.28
C LEU A 360 -17.80 0.41 -1.78
N GLY A 361 -18.59 -0.34 -2.53
CA GLY A 361 -18.57 -0.35 -3.99
C GLY A 361 -19.97 -0.50 -4.57
N VAL A 362 -20.10 -0.21 -5.87
CA VAL A 362 -21.36 -0.41 -6.61
C VAL A 362 -21.34 -1.78 -7.25
N VAL A 363 -22.41 -2.53 -7.04
CA VAL A 363 -22.63 -3.83 -7.66
C VAL A 363 -23.66 -3.64 -8.76
N GLN A 364 -23.25 -3.88 -10.01
CA GLN A 364 -24.15 -3.87 -11.16
C GLN A 364 -24.63 -5.29 -11.47
N GLU A 365 -25.84 -5.62 -11.01
CA GLU A 365 -26.58 -6.80 -11.44
C GLU A 365 -27.85 -6.34 -12.18
N ASN A 366 -29.05 -6.77 -11.74
CA ASN A 366 -30.32 -6.36 -12.33
C ASN A 366 -30.63 -4.87 -12.11
N ARG A 367 -30.22 -4.33 -10.95
CA ARG A 367 -30.24 -2.90 -10.61
C ARG A 367 -28.97 -2.56 -9.86
N ALA A 368 -28.43 -1.37 -10.08
CA ALA A 368 -27.28 -0.87 -9.33
C ALA A 368 -27.61 -0.82 -7.83
N SER A 369 -26.74 -1.38 -7.00
CA SER A 369 -26.88 -1.36 -5.54
C SER A 369 -25.52 -1.31 -4.86
N LEU A 370 -25.47 -0.94 -3.58
CA LEU A 370 -24.21 -0.94 -2.83
C LEU A 370 -23.85 -2.32 -2.30
N GLY A 371 -22.55 -2.59 -2.25
CA GLY A 371 -21.97 -3.67 -1.47
C GLY A 371 -20.90 -3.15 -0.52
N ALA A 372 -20.75 -3.81 0.62
CA ALA A 372 -19.75 -3.50 1.65
C ALA A 372 -18.74 -4.64 1.78
N VAL A 373 -17.46 -4.30 1.65
CA VAL A 373 -16.34 -5.14 2.08
C VAL A 373 -15.97 -4.70 3.50
N VAL A 374 -15.98 -5.63 4.45
CA VAL A 374 -15.87 -5.33 5.89
C VAL A 374 -14.77 -6.18 6.51
N VAL A 375 -13.93 -5.54 7.31
CA VAL A 375 -13.02 -6.19 8.25
C VAL A 375 -13.62 -6.02 9.65
N LEU A 376 -13.78 -7.13 10.36
CA LEU A 376 -14.39 -7.11 11.69
C LEU A 376 -13.34 -6.80 12.76
N SER A 377 -13.75 -6.04 13.78
CA SER A 377 -13.03 -5.93 15.04
C SER A 377 -13.13 -7.25 15.83
N GLU A 378 -12.45 -7.36 16.98
CA GLU A 378 -12.62 -8.50 17.88
C GLU A 378 -14.07 -8.66 18.36
N ALA A 379 -14.73 -7.56 18.72
CA ALA A 379 -16.14 -7.55 19.10
C ALA A 379 -17.04 -8.00 17.94
N GLY A 380 -16.75 -7.55 16.70
CA GLY A 380 -17.47 -7.98 15.52
C GLY A 380 -17.27 -9.45 15.18
N LEU A 381 -16.05 -9.97 15.34
CA LEU A 381 -15.75 -11.38 15.15
C LEU A 381 -16.43 -12.24 16.22
N HIS A 382 -16.47 -11.76 17.46
CA HIS A 382 -17.21 -12.40 18.54
C HIS A 382 -18.72 -12.45 18.24
N ALA A 383 -19.31 -11.34 17.79
CA ALA A 383 -20.70 -11.27 17.35
C ALA A 383 -20.96 -12.25 16.18
N LEU A 384 -20.10 -12.29 15.16
CA LEU A 384 -20.20 -13.25 14.06
C LEU A 384 -20.21 -14.69 14.58
N ARG A 385 -19.31 -15.05 15.50
CA ARG A 385 -19.16 -16.40 16.05
C ARG A 385 -20.36 -16.87 16.86
N ASN A 386 -21.05 -15.96 17.54
CA ASN A 386 -22.09 -16.29 18.52
C ASN A 386 -23.51 -15.93 18.10
N GLN A 387 -23.67 -15.07 17.08
CA GLN A 387 -24.97 -14.60 16.60
C GLN A 387 -25.17 -14.86 15.10
N GLY A 388 -24.10 -15.23 14.39
CA GLY A 388 -24.12 -15.59 12.98
C GLY A 388 -24.13 -14.40 12.03
N ARG A 389 -23.88 -14.72 10.75
CA ARG A 389 -23.69 -13.73 9.69
C ARG A 389 -24.92 -12.87 9.43
N ARG A 390 -26.13 -13.43 9.54
CA ARG A 390 -27.38 -12.70 9.30
C ARG A 390 -27.58 -11.59 10.33
N THR A 391 -27.36 -11.90 11.61
CA THR A 391 -27.44 -10.92 12.69
C THR A 391 -26.39 -9.83 12.50
N LEU A 392 -25.15 -10.22 12.21
CA LEU A 392 -24.06 -9.30 11.90
C LEU A 392 -24.46 -8.28 10.81
N THR A 393 -24.89 -8.75 9.64
CA THR A 393 -25.24 -7.84 8.53
C THR A 393 -26.49 -7.01 8.80
N GLN A 394 -27.47 -7.56 9.54
CA GLN A 394 -28.67 -6.82 9.92
C GLN A 394 -28.37 -5.68 10.89
N THR A 395 -27.54 -5.93 11.91
CA THR A 395 -27.11 -4.88 12.85
C THR A 395 -26.35 -3.77 12.15
N LEU A 396 -25.39 -4.10 11.28
CA LEU A 396 -24.64 -3.09 10.52
C LEU A 396 -25.53 -2.30 9.54
N ARG A 397 -26.53 -2.94 8.93
CA ARG A 397 -27.55 -2.25 8.11
C ARG A 397 -28.43 -1.32 8.95
N GLN A 398 -28.82 -1.74 10.15
CA GLN A 398 -29.64 -0.93 11.05
C GLN A 398 -28.86 0.30 11.54
N HIS A 399 -27.58 0.14 11.88
CA HIS A 399 -26.68 1.25 12.19
C HIS A 399 -26.57 2.23 11.03
N LEU A 400 -26.34 1.73 9.81
CA LEU A 400 -26.28 2.58 8.62
C LEU A 400 -27.59 3.30 8.29
N SER A 401 -28.75 2.70 8.61
CA SER A 401 -30.05 3.32 8.30
C SER A 401 -30.32 4.64 9.02
N GLN A 402 -29.54 4.93 10.08
CA GLN A 402 -29.57 6.23 10.77
C GLN A 402 -28.81 7.33 10.00
N HIS A 403 -28.00 6.94 9.01
CA HIS A 403 -27.08 7.81 8.29
C HIS A 403 -27.42 7.94 6.80
N CYS A 404 -28.32 7.10 6.27
CA CYS A 404 -28.69 7.12 4.86
C CYS A 404 -30.06 6.51 4.58
N GLU A 405 -30.57 6.80 3.38
CA GLU A 405 -31.83 6.22 2.90
C GLU A 405 -31.70 4.73 2.55
N ALA A 406 -32.84 4.02 2.50
CA ALA A 406 -32.89 2.58 2.28
C ALA A 406 -32.18 2.10 1.00
N LEU A 407 -32.16 2.90 -0.07
CA LEU A 407 -31.49 2.56 -1.33
C LEU A 407 -29.94 2.60 -1.22
N ALA A 408 -29.42 3.33 -0.24
CA ALA A 408 -27.99 3.45 0.07
C ALA A 408 -27.53 2.39 1.08
N LEU A 409 -28.42 1.47 1.50
CA LEU A 409 -28.04 0.36 2.37
C LEU A 409 -27.38 -0.76 1.56
N PRO A 410 -26.17 -1.23 1.95
CA PRO A 410 -25.48 -2.29 1.23
C PRO A 410 -26.30 -3.59 1.18
N ARG A 411 -26.53 -4.09 -0.03
CA ARG A 411 -27.22 -5.36 -0.30
C ARG A 411 -26.25 -6.55 -0.28
N ARG A 412 -24.99 -6.32 -0.66
CA ARG A 412 -23.93 -7.31 -0.54
C ARG A 412 -22.98 -6.99 0.60
N TRP A 413 -22.49 -8.06 1.21
CA TRP A 413 -21.53 -7.99 2.31
C TRP A 413 -20.44 -9.01 2.02
N ARG A 414 -19.18 -8.58 2.07
CA ARG A 414 -18.01 -9.45 2.04
C ARG A 414 -17.26 -9.24 3.33
N VAL A 415 -17.01 -10.31 4.09
CA VAL A 415 -16.18 -10.21 5.31
C VAL A 415 -14.78 -10.72 5.03
N LEU A 416 -13.77 -9.91 5.32
CA LEU A 416 -12.36 -10.24 5.13
C LEU A 416 -11.62 -10.18 6.46
N ARG A 417 -10.47 -10.87 6.53
CA ARG A 417 -9.54 -10.74 7.66
C ARG A 417 -8.81 -9.39 7.63
N GLN A 418 -8.53 -8.89 6.43
CA GLN A 418 -7.91 -7.59 6.18
C GLN A 418 -8.29 -7.09 4.77
N LEU A 419 -8.22 -5.78 4.54
CA LEU A 419 -8.39 -5.24 3.19
C LEU A 419 -7.15 -5.56 2.33
N PRO A 420 -7.31 -6.03 1.08
CA PRO A 420 -6.18 -6.34 0.19
C PRO A 420 -5.62 -5.05 -0.44
N LEU A 421 -4.95 -4.24 0.38
CA LEU A 421 -4.34 -2.99 -0.06
C LEU A 421 -3.13 -3.26 -0.97
N ASN A 422 -2.91 -2.42 -1.97
CA ASN A 422 -1.69 -2.44 -2.77
C ASN A 422 -0.49 -1.90 -1.96
N SER A 423 0.71 -1.89 -2.57
CA SER A 423 1.94 -1.37 -1.96
C SER A 423 1.86 0.09 -1.50
N GLN A 424 0.85 0.85 -1.97
CA GLN A 424 0.58 2.24 -1.61
C GLN A 424 -0.47 2.36 -0.49
N GLY A 425 -0.97 1.25 0.07
CA GLY A 425 -2.03 1.28 1.07
C GLY A 425 -3.42 1.62 0.50
N LYS A 426 -3.63 1.51 -0.82
CA LYS A 426 -4.90 1.79 -1.49
C LYS A 426 -5.59 0.51 -1.94
N LEU A 427 -6.93 0.50 -1.93
CA LEU A 427 -7.75 -0.54 -2.56
C LEU A 427 -8.46 0.07 -3.78
N PRO A 428 -8.07 -0.26 -5.02
CA PRO A 428 -8.71 0.27 -6.23
C PRO A 428 -10.21 -0.10 -6.29
N GLN A 429 -11.02 0.77 -6.88
CA GLN A 429 -12.47 0.57 -7.00
C GLN A 429 -12.84 -0.75 -7.70
N ALA A 430 -12.15 -1.07 -8.81
CA ALA A 430 -12.36 -2.34 -9.53
C ALA A 430 -12.11 -3.57 -8.64
N ASN A 431 -11.14 -3.50 -7.72
CA ASN A 431 -10.87 -4.60 -6.78
C ASN A 431 -11.99 -4.74 -5.74
N ILE A 432 -12.56 -3.61 -5.27
CA ILE A 432 -13.73 -3.64 -4.37
C ILE A 432 -14.90 -4.33 -5.07
N GLU A 433 -15.17 -3.96 -6.31
CA GLU A 433 -16.27 -4.52 -7.12
C GLU A 433 -16.07 -6.01 -7.39
N ALA A 434 -14.84 -6.41 -7.76
CA ALA A 434 -14.48 -7.81 -7.92
C ALA A 434 -14.71 -8.61 -6.64
N LEU A 435 -14.21 -8.13 -5.49
CA LEU A 435 -14.43 -8.78 -4.19
C LEU A 435 -15.91 -8.89 -3.81
N LEU A 436 -16.75 -7.95 -4.23
CA LEU A 436 -18.20 -7.98 -4.01
C LEU A 436 -18.93 -8.91 -4.98
N LEU A 437 -18.31 -9.28 -6.10
CA LEU A 437 -18.87 -10.18 -7.13
C LEU A 437 -18.39 -11.62 -7.00
N GLU A 438 -17.19 -11.84 -6.45
CA GLU A 438 -16.62 -13.17 -6.26
C GLU A 438 -17.57 -14.09 -5.46
N PRO A 439 -17.49 -15.42 -5.64
CA PRO A 439 -18.14 -16.35 -4.73
C PRO A 439 -17.50 -16.29 -3.33
N ARG A 440 -18.23 -16.75 -2.30
CA ARG A 440 -17.64 -16.93 -0.97
C ARG A 440 -16.61 -18.06 -0.98
N PRO A 441 -15.47 -17.91 -0.27
CA PRO A 441 -14.45 -18.94 -0.24
C PRO A 441 -15.03 -20.24 0.32
N LYS A 442 -14.59 -21.36 -0.27
CA LYS A 442 -14.95 -22.72 0.17
C LYS A 442 -13.78 -23.47 0.79
N GLY A 443 -12.56 -22.94 0.71
CA GLY A 443 -11.36 -23.53 1.28
C GLY A 443 -10.74 -22.65 2.36
N PRO A 444 -9.81 -23.20 3.16
CA PRO A 444 -8.94 -22.42 4.02
C PRO A 444 -7.87 -21.69 3.19
N GLU A 445 -7.23 -20.72 3.80
CA GLU A 445 -5.98 -20.14 3.30
C GLU A 445 -4.81 -20.89 3.95
N VAL A 446 -3.91 -21.45 3.14
CA VAL A 446 -2.70 -22.14 3.63
C VAL A 446 -1.63 -21.09 3.91
N LEU A 447 -1.23 -20.94 5.17
CA LEU A 447 -0.23 -19.95 5.62
C LEU A 447 1.19 -20.52 5.59
N ALA A 448 1.34 -21.79 5.97
CA ALA A 448 2.61 -22.49 5.97
C ALA A 448 2.37 -24.00 5.84
N GLN A 449 3.36 -24.71 5.30
CA GLN A 449 3.38 -26.16 5.20
C GLN A 449 4.79 -26.67 5.51
N VAL A 450 4.88 -27.71 6.33
CA VAL A 450 6.14 -28.31 6.77
C VAL A 450 6.03 -29.82 6.61
N GLU A 451 7.02 -30.43 5.96
CA GLU A 451 7.17 -31.88 5.87
C GLU A 451 8.19 -32.34 6.92
N THR A 452 7.89 -33.43 7.62
CA THR A 452 8.82 -34.08 8.55
C THR A 452 8.59 -35.59 8.47
N GLU A 453 9.63 -36.32 8.06
CA GLU A 453 9.60 -37.79 7.96
C GLU A 453 8.42 -38.35 7.14
N GLY A 454 8.00 -37.64 6.09
CA GLY A 454 6.87 -38.02 5.22
C GLY A 454 5.48 -37.69 5.79
N GLU A 455 5.41 -36.97 6.90
CA GLU A 455 4.19 -36.40 7.46
C GLU A 455 4.13 -34.89 7.18
N TRP A 456 2.93 -34.37 7.00
CA TRP A 456 2.70 -32.96 6.68
C TRP A 456 1.97 -32.24 7.79
N THR A 457 2.47 -31.07 8.16
CA THR A 457 1.79 -30.14 9.06
C THR A 457 1.53 -28.82 8.33
N LEU A 458 0.26 -28.43 8.25
CA LEU A 458 -0.18 -27.20 7.59
C LEU A 458 -0.74 -26.23 8.62
N GLN A 459 -0.32 -24.96 8.53
CA GLN A 459 -0.97 -23.85 9.24
C GLN A 459 -2.03 -23.24 8.32
N LEU A 460 -3.28 -23.23 8.77
CA LEU A 460 -4.44 -22.82 8.00
C LEU A 460 -5.12 -21.61 8.65
N SER A 461 -5.44 -20.59 7.86
CA SER A 461 -6.33 -19.49 8.24
C SER A 461 -7.75 -19.80 7.76
N ILE A 462 -8.72 -19.77 8.67
CA ILE A 462 -10.13 -19.97 8.34
C ILE A 462 -10.76 -18.62 7.96
N PRO A 463 -11.15 -18.41 6.68
CA PRO A 463 -11.75 -17.16 6.26
C PRO A 463 -13.03 -16.85 7.06
N PRO A 464 -13.22 -15.62 7.56
CA PRO A 464 -14.41 -15.28 8.34
C PRO A 464 -15.71 -15.38 7.52
N ASP A 465 -15.63 -15.26 6.19
CA ASP A 465 -16.77 -15.35 5.27
C ASP A 465 -16.86 -16.68 4.50
N LEU A 466 -16.37 -17.77 5.07
CA LEU A 466 -16.45 -19.09 4.45
C LEU A 466 -17.91 -19.45 4.13
N ALA A 467 -18.16 -19.98 2.92
CA ALA A 467 -19.50 -20.30 2.43
C ALA A 467 -20.25 -21.28 3.36
N TYR A 468 -19.51 -22.23 3.94
CA TYR A 468 -20.04 -23.32 4.77
C TYR A 468 -20.54 -22.89 6.15
N PHE A 469 -20.24 -21.67 6.60
CA PHE A 469 -20.82 -21.11 7.83
C PHE A 469 -22.29 -20.73 7.69
N SER A 470 -22.83 -20.72 6.47
CA SER A 470 -24.25 -20.54 6.24
C SER A 470 -24.97 -21.89 6.16
N GLY A 471 -26.18 -21.96 6.72
CA GLY A 471 -27.11 -23.08 6.53
C GLY A 471 -27.11 -24.15 7.62
N HIS A 472 -25.95 -24.52 8.17
CA HIS A 472 -25.84 -25.63 9.13
C HIS A 472 -26.16 -25.22 10.58
N PHE A 473 -25.56 -24.13 11.03
CA PHE A 473 -25.76 -23.57 12.38
C PHE A 473 -25.91 -22.05 12.27
N PRO A 474 -27.14 -21.53 12.07
CA PRO A 474 -27.35 -20.14 11.68
C PRO A 474 -26.95 -19.12 12.75
N VAL A 475 -26.98 -19.51 14.04
CA VAL A 475 -26.63 -18.65 15.18
C VAL A 475 -25.16 -18.83 15.58
N THR A 476 -24.65 -20.06 15.51
CA THR A 476 -23.29 -20.39 15.96
C THR A 476 -22.52 -20.98 14.79
N PRO A 477 -21.97 -20.17 13.87
CA PRO A 477 -21.27 -20.67 12.70
C PRO A 477 -20.06 -21.53 13.10
N VAL A 478 -20.06 -22.75 12.60
CA VAL A 478 -19.04 -23.79 12.82
C VAL A 478 -18.72 -24.44 11.49
N LEU A 479 -17.45 -24.80 11.28
CA LEU A 479 -17.01 -25.53 10.09
C LEU A 479 -17.53 -26.97 10.16
N PRO A 480 -18.41 -27.41 9.23
CA PRO A 480 -19.00 -28.74 9.28
C PRO A 480 -17.94 -29.83 9.22
N GLY A 481 -18.16 -30.91 9.97
CA GLY A 481 -17.20 -32.03 10.04
C GLY A 481 -16.92 -32.67 8.68
N VAL A 482 -17.92 -32.77 7.81
CA VAL A 482 -17.77 -33.28 6.44
C VAL A 482 -16.81 -32.42 5.60
N VAL A 483 -16.83 -31.10 5.80
CA VAL A 483 -15.92 -30.18 5.12
C VAL A 483 -14.49 -30.33 5.63
N GLN A 484 -14.31 -30.56 6.95
CA GLN A 484 -12.99 -30.86 7.51
C GLN A 484 -12.41 -32.15 6.92
N VAL A 485 -13.22 -33.19 6.75
CA VAL A 485 -12.79 -34.45 6.10
C VAL A 485 -12.43 -34.20 4.63
N GLU A 486 -13.27 -33.48 3.89
CA GLU A 486 -13.02 -33.12 2.49
C GLU A 486 -11.71 -32.33 2.34
N TRP A 487 -11.46 -31.35 3.20
CA TRP A 487 -10.23 -30.56 3.19
C TRP A 487 -9.01 -31.41 3.49
N ALA A 488 -9.06 -32.26 4.53
CA ALA A 488 -7.97 -33.16 4.86
C ALA A 488 -7.65 -34.11 3.70
N PHE A 489 -8.68 -34.62 3.01
CA PHE A 489 -8.50 -35.48 1.86
C PHE A 489 -7.89 -34.74 0.66
N ASN A 490 -8.45 -33.59 0.28
CA ASN A 490 -7.99 -32.82 -0.88
C ASN A 490 -6.57 -32.28 -0.69
N LEU A 491 -6.24 -31.75 0.50
CA LEU A 491 -4.89 -31.30 0.83
C LEU A 491 -3.93 -32.50 0.92
N GLY A 492 -4.40 -33.63 1.45
CA GLY A 492 -3.68 -34.89 1.42
C GLY A 492 -3.32 -35.32 0.01
N GLN A 493 -4.26 -35.29 -0.94
CA GLN A 493 -3.99 -35.65 -2.34
C GLN A 493 -2.97 -34.73 -3.03
N GLN A 494 -2.87 -33.47 -2.60
CA GLN A 494 -1.92 -32.50 -3.14
C GLN A 494 -0.50 -32.70 -2.61
N LEU A 495 -0.37 -33.16 -1.36
CA LEU A 495 0.91 -33.21 -0.64
C LEU A 495 1.46 -34.63 -0.46
N LEU A 496 0.59 -35.63 -0.49
CA LEU A 496 0.90 -37.04 -0.33
C LEU A 496 0.47 -37.77 -1.60
N ASP A 497 1.25 -38.77 -2.02
CA ASP A 497 0.91 -39.66 -3.13
C ASP A 497 -0.23 -40.62 -2.70
N LEU A 498 -1.45 -40.09 -2.67
CA LEU A 498 -2.65 -40.78 -2.19
C LEU A 498 -3.46 -41.37 -3.34
N PRO A 499 -4.07 -42.56 -3.16
CA PRO A 499 -5.11 -43.03 -4.06
C PRO A 499 -6.28 -42.04 -4.15
N THR A 500 -6.87 -41.94 -5.34
CA THR A 500 -7.88 -40.91 -5.63
C THR A 500 -9.29 -41.24 -5.14
N ARG A 501 -9.55 -42.51 -4.79
CA ARG A 501 -10.89 -42.99 -4.43
C ARG A 501 -11.06 -43.14 -2.92
N PHE A 502 -12.04 -42.41 -2.40
CA PHE A 502 -12.49 -42.51 -1.03
C PHE A 502 -13.32 -43.79 -0.84
N ALA A 503 -12.88 -44.69 0.05
CA ALA A 503 -13.57 -45.93 0.36
C ALA A 503 -14.47 -45.81 1.60
N GLY A 504 -14.08 -44.99 2.58
CA GLY A 504 -14.87 -44.80 3.79
C GLY A 504 -14.13 -44.11 4.95
N MET A 505 -14.84 -43.96 6.07
CA MET A 505 -14.29 -43.44 7.34
C MET A 505 -14.24 -44.56 8.38
N GLU A 506 -13.11 -44.74 9.06
CA GLU A 506 -12.99 -45.72 10.15
C GLU A 506 -13.07 -45.08 11.54
N VAL A 507 -12.49 -43.89 11.70
CA VAL A 507 -12.54 -43.13 12.96
C VAL A 507 -12.80 -41.68 12.61
N LEU A 508 -13.72 -41.04 13.32
CA LEU A 508 -13.95 -39.61 13.24
C LEU A 508 -14.33 -39.09 14.62
N LYS A 509 -13.54 -38.17 15.15
CA LYS A 509 -13.74 -37.56 16.46
C LYS A 509 -13.81 -36.04 16.31
N PHE A 510 -14.82 -35.43 16.90
CA PHE A 510 -14.95 -33.98 17.05
C PHE A 510 -14.88 -33.63 18.53
N GLN A 511 -13.93 -32.80 18.90
CA GLN A 511 -13.63 -32.44 20.29
C GLN A 511 -13.86 -30.94 20.53
N GLN A 512 -13.44 -30.10 19.58
CA GLN A 512 -13.69 -28.65 19.62
C GLN A 512 -14.15 -28.11 18.26
N LEU A 513 -14.84 -26.97 18.32
CA LEU A 513 -15.40 -26.31 17.16
C LEU A 513 -14.32 -25.49 16.44
N VAL A 514 -14.29 -25.60 15.12
CA VAL A 514 -13.56 -24.66 14.25
C VAL A 514 -14.52 -23.57 13.81
N ARG A 515 -14.19 -22.31 14.08
CA ARG A 515 -15.08 -21.14 13.97
C ARG A 515 -14.51 -20.10 12.97
N PRO A 516 -15.33 -19.14 12.50
CA PRO A 516 -14.86 -18.07 11.61
C PRO A 516 -13.62 -17.36 12.18
N GLY A 517 -12.60 -17.15 11.35
CA GLY A 517 -11.39 -16.42 11.74
C GLY A 517 -10.38 -17.18 12.60
N ASP A 518 -10.58 -18.47 12.85
CA ASP A 518 -9.57 -19.29 13.55
C ASP A 518 -8.31 -19.46 12.71
N HIS A 519 -7.18 -19.66 13.41
CA HIS A 519 -5.97 -20.24 12.84
C HIS A 519 -5.85 -21.65 13.39
N ILE A 520 -5.75 -22.64 12.50
CA ILE A 520 -5.71 -24.05 12.88
C ILE A 520 -4.54 -24.75 12.23
N GLU A 521 -4.03 -25.76 12.91
CA GLU A 521 -3.04 -26.68 12.39
C GLU A 521 -3.75 -27.93 11.87
N LEU A 522 -3.34 -28.42 10.69
CA LEU A 522 -3.74 -29.70 10.13
C LEU A 522 -2.50 -30.59 9.99
N HIS A 523 -2.49 -31.69 10.73
CA HIS A 523 -1.52 -32.76 10.56
C HIS A 523 -2.08 -33.87 9.67
N LEU A 524 -1.28 -34.34 8.73
CA LEU A 524 -1.60 -35.38 7.76
C LEU A 524 -0.50 -36.44 7.72
N ARG A 525 -0.92 -37.71 7.74
CA ARG A 525 -0.01 -38.86 7.61
C ARG A 525 -0.68 -39.97 6.82
N PHE A 526 0.02 -40.51 5.83
CA PHE A 526 -0.48 -41.65 5.05
C PHE A 526 0.23 -42.95 5.38
N ASP A 527 -0.55 -43.97 5.72
CA ASP A 527 -0.11 -45.35 5.89
C ASP A 527 -0.35 -46.10 4.58
N ARG A 528 0.73 -46.30 3.80
CA ARG A 528 0.68 -46.92 2.47
C ARG A 528 0.25 -48.38 2.53
N GLU A 529 0.72 -49.15 3.51
CA GLU A 529 0.41 -50.58 3.63
C GLU A 529 -1.07 -50.80 3.90
N ARG A 530 -1.68 -49.93 4.71
CA ARG A 530 -3.10 -50.03 5.08
C ARG A 530 -4.01 -49.17 4.21
N SER A 531 -3.46 -48.40 3.27
CA SER A 531 -4.15 -47.42 2.44
C SER A 531 -5.03 -46.45 3.25
N LYS A 532 -4.45 -45.85 4.29
CA LYS A 532 -5.17 -45.02 5.26
C LYS A 532 -4.54 -43.65 5.47
N LEU A 533 -5.31 -42.60 5.23
CA LEU A 533 -4.94 -41.22 5.55
C LEU A 533 -5.42 -40.87 6.97
N TYR A 534 -4.48 -40.56 7.85
CA TYR A 534 -4.72 -40.01 9.17
C TYR A 534 -4.70 -38.49 9.09
N PHE A 535 -5.67 -37.84 9.73
CA PHE A 535 -5.67 -36.39 9.88
C PHE A 535 -5.99 -35.97 11.31
N ALA A 536 -5.43 -34.84 11.73
CA ALA A 536 -5.76 -34.20 13.00
C ALA A 536 -5.73 -32.67 12.87
N TYR A 537 -6.82 -32.02 13.25
CA TYR A 537 -6.94 -30.57 13.36
C TYR A 537 -6.73 -30.11 14.81
N ARG A 538 -5.95 -29.04 14.99
CA ARG A 538 -5.71 -28.40 16.30
C ARG A 538 -5.87 -26.88 16.21
N ASN A 539 -6.29 -26.26 17.30
CA ASN A 539 -6.27 -24.80 17.48
C ASN A 539 -5.39 -24.50 18.71
N GLY A 540 -4.14 -24.11 18.45
CA GLY A 540 -3.10 -24.07 19.49
C GLY A 540 -2.89 -25.45 20.12
N VAL A 541 -2.97 -25.53 21.44
CA VAL A 541 -2.83 -26.81 22.18
C VAL A 541 -4.08 -27.69 22.14
N ALA A 542 -5.21 -27.15 21.71
CA ALA A 542 -6.49 -27.84 21.79
C ALA A 542 -6.77 -28.65 20.52
N ALA A 543 -7.13 -29.92 20.69
CA ALA A 543 -7.52 -30.77 19.57
C ALA A 543 -8.97 -30.44 19.13
N CYS A 544 -9.15 -30.18 17.83
CA CYS A 544 -10.44 -29.83 17.25
C CYS A 544 -11.15 -31.07 16.71
N SER A 545 -10.51 -31.77 15.78
CA SER A 545 -11.04 -33.00 15.20
C SER A 545 -9.91 -33.91 14.73
N SER A 546 -10.20 -35.20 14.60
CA SER A 546 -9.26 -36.15 14.00
C SER A 546 -9.99 -37.32 13.38
N GLY A 547 -9.36 -37.95 12.41
CA GLY A 547 -9.96 -39.10 11.77
C GLY A 547 -9.01 -39.91 10.92
N ARG A 548 -9.55 -41.01 10.40
CA ARG A 548 -8.87 -41.93 9.50
C ARG A 548 -9.75 -42.23 8.30
N ILE A 549 -9.29 -41.78 7.14
CA ILE A 549 -9.90 -41.97 5.84
C ILE A 549 -9.30 -43.24 5.22
N VAL A 550 -10.15 -44.16 4.77
CA VAL A 550 -9.76 -45.35 4.02
C VAL A 550 -9.84 -45.04 2.54
N LEU A 551 -8.78 -45.34 1.81
CA LEU A 551 -8.68 -45.11 0.36
C LEU A 551 -8.62 -46.45 -0.37
N GLU A 552 -9.33 -46.56 -1.50
CA GLU A 552 -9.21 -47.76 -2.33
C GLU A 552 -7.79 -47.85 -2.87
N ALA A 553 -7.13 -49.01 -2.71
CA ALA A 553 -5.85 -49.23 -3.34
C ALA A 553 -6.01 -49.06 -4.86
N ALA A 554 -5.12 -48.28 -5.49
CA ALA A 554 -5.04 -48.23 -6.94
C ALA A 554 -4.87 -49.68 -7.42
N HIS A 555 -5.82 -50.20 -8.21
CA HIS A 555 -5.69 -51.54 -8.76
C HIS A 555 -4.37 -51.60 -9.53
N ALA A 556 -3.53 -52.58 -9.19
CA ALA A 556 -2.26 -52.89 -9.85
C ALA A 556 -2.47 -53.29 -11.31
#